data_AF-A0A377GEW7-F1
#
_entry.id   AF-A0A377GEW7-F1
#
_cell.length_a   1.000
_cell.length_b   1.000
_cell.length_c   1.000
_cell.angle_alpha   90.00
_cell.angle_beta   90.00
_cell.angle_gamma   90.00
#
_symmetry.space_group_name_H-M   'P 1'
#
loop_
_entity.id
_entity.type
_entity.pdbx_description
1 polymer ?
#
loop_
_entity_poly.entity_id
_entity_poly.type
_entity_poly.pdbx_seq_one_letter_code
_entity_poly.pdbx_strand_id
1 'polypeptide(L)'
;MFARMMMRPSSSRFFSSSTRDISLMRIGRMAPETTIDILAQELKAELKEKGIAQLQKNLEEEKKILKELQATHKESLERIKEICVTPAQDRFAQGYSIGGLFWEQKQKEMKRVATKELLEIREETIDWLKNRQELYNQFKNDAAENSQFIPKI
;
A
#
# COMPACT_ATOMS: atom_id res chain seq x y z
N MET A 1 -52.53 -38.39 12.60
CA MET A 1 -51.42 -37.89 13.44
C MET A 1 -50.97 -36.54 12.90
N PHE A 2 -51.00 -35.51 13.74
CA PHE A 2 -50.60 -34.14 13.44
C PHE A 2 -49.07 -34.00 13.42
N ALA A 3 -48.52 -33.20 12.49
CA ALA A 3 -47.38 -32.29 12.70
C ALA A 3 -47.11 -31.51 11.39
N ARG A 4 -47.65 -30.30 11.25
CA ARG A 4 -47.01 -29.00 11.59
C ARG A 4 -46.05 -28.52 10.48
N MET A 5 -46.67 -27.80 9.55
CA MET A 5 -46.09 -26.80 8.67
C MET A 5 -45.22 -25.84 9.50
N MET A 6 -43.92 -25.78 9.19
CA MET A 6 -43.03 -24.72 9.66
C MET A 6 -42.65 -23.89 8.44
N MET A 7 -43.32 -22.75 8.29
CA MET A 7 -42.81 -21.65 7.49
C MET A 7 -41.46 -21.24 8.09
N ARG A 8 -40.39 -21.35 7.30
CA ARG A 8 -39.12 -20.68 7.61
C ARG A 8 -39.24 -19.22 7.19
N PRO A 9 -38.92 -18.26 8.08
CA PRO A 9 -38.93 -16.86 7.71
C PRO A 9 -37.87 -16.57 6.66
N SER A 10 -38.29 -15.81 5.65
CA SER A 10 -37.45 -15.15 4.67
C SER A 10 -36.31 -14.41 5.39
N SER A 11 -35.10 -14.94 5.26
CA SER A 11 -33.91 -14.22 5.69
C SER A 11 -33.66 -13.12 4.66
N SER A 12 -34.19 -11.93 4.93
CA SER A 12 -33.79 -10.69 4.30
C SER A 12 -32.27 -10.57 4.43
N ARG A 13 -31.56 -10.88 3.34
CA ARG A 13 -30.15 -10.54 3.20
C ARG A 13 -30.07 -9.02 3.14
N PHE A 14 -29.97 -8.41 4.32
CA PHE A 14 -29.46 -7.06 4.46
C PHE A 14 -28.04 -7.09 3.89
N PHE A 15 -27.88 -6.51 2.71
CA PHE A 15 -26.58 -6.06 2.25
C PHE A 15 -26.21 -4.91 3.19
N SER A 16 -25.51 -5.22 4.28
CA SER A 16 -24.81 -4.21 5.05
C SER A 16 -23.86 -3.51 4.09
N SER A 17 -24.10 -2.22 3.84
CA SER A 17 -23.12 -1.34 3.22
C SER A 17 -21.79 -1.59 3.92
N SER A 18 -20.79 -2.05 3.15
CA SER A 18 -19.44 -2.18 3.69
C SER A 18 -18.87 -0.77 3.70
N THR A 19 -19.15 0.00 4.75
CA THR A 19 -18.25 1.05 5.17
C THR A 19 -16.90 0.35 5.38
N ARG A 20 -15.98 0.51 4.41
CA ARG A 20 -14.63 -0.06 4.53
C ARG A 20 -14.00 0.64 5.72
N ASP A 21 -13.87 -0.10 6.80
CA ASP A 21 -13.38 0.39 8.06
C ASP A 21 -11.94 0.89 7.86
N ILE A 22 -11.73 2.19 8.07
CA ILE A 22 -10.41 2.86 7.97
C ILE A 22 -9.39 2.14 8.85
N SER A 23 -9.85 1.48 9.93
CA SER A 23 -9.04 0.66 10.84
C SER A 23 -8.40 -0.57 10.21
N LEU A 24 -8.82 -0.99 9.00
CA LEU A 24 -8.25 -2.13 8.27
C LEU A 24 -7.14 -1.74 7.27
N MET A 25 -6.85 -0.44 7.10
CA MET A 25 -5.78 -0.01 6.20
C MET A 25 -4.41 -0.45 6.73
N ARG A 26 -3.51 -0.82 5.82
CA ARG A 26 -2.17 -1.29 6.18
C ARG A 26 -1.16 -0.17 6.02
N ILE A 27 -0.67 0.34 7.14
CA ILE A 27 0.38 1.37 7.21
C ILE A 27 1.69 0.91 6.55
N GLY A 28 1.93 -0.40 6.45
CA GLY A 28 3.09 -0.93 5.74
C GLY A 28 4.39 -0.71 6.53
N ARG A 29 5.44 -0.24 5.84
CA ARG A 29 6.79 -0.03 6.42
C ARG A 29 7.05 1.40 6.89
N MET A 30 6.00 2.16 7.13
CA MET A 30 6.13 3.53 7.60
C MET A 30 6.58 3.58 9.06
N ALA A 31 7.16 4.70 9.45
CA ALA A 31 7.59 4.94 10.82
C ALA A 31 6.43 4.74 11.83
N PRO A 32 6.69 4.18 13.03
CA PRO A 32 5.65 3.78 14.00
C PRO A 32 4.78 4.94 14.51
N GLU A 33 5.31 6.16 14.47
CA GLU A 33 4.58 7.39 14.76
C GLU A 33 3.54 7.73 13.69
N THR A 34 3.65 7.20 12.47
CA THR A 34 2.73 7.49 11.37
C THR A 34 1.54 6.54 11.41
N THR A 35 0.41 7.03 11.89
CA THR A 35 -0.85 6.29 11.92
C THR A 35 -1.79 6.72 10.79
N ILE A 36 -2.77 5.85 10.47
CA ILE A 36 -3.80 6.17 9.46
C ILE A 36 -4.57 7.43 9.86
N ASP A 37 -4.82 7.62 11.16
CA ASP A 37 -5.51 8.80 11.68
C ASP A 37 -4.74 10.09 11.38
N ILE A 38 -3.41 10.06 11.53
CA ILE A 38 -2.54 11.21 11.21
C ILE A 38 -2.61 11.51 9.70
N LEU A 39 -2.46 10.49 8.85
CA LEU A 39 -2.55 10.66 7.40
C LEU A 39 -3.93 11.18 6.97
N ALA A 40 -4.99 10.69 7.60
CA ALA A 40 -6.36 11.15 7.35
C ALA A 40 -6.56 12.61 7.78
N GLN A 41 -5.99 13.02 8.91
CA GLN A 41 -6.02 14.41 9.37
C GLN A 41 -5.24 15.33 8.43
N GLU A 42 -4.04 14.94 8.01
CA GLU A 42 -3.22 15.69 7.04
C GLU A 42 -3.97 15.86 5.71
N LEU A 43 -4.56 14.79 5.19
CA LEU A 43 -5.30 14.83 3.94
C LEU A 43 -6.57 15.70 4.05
N LYS A 44 -7.27 15.67 5.19
CA LYS A 44 -8.41 16.55 5.46
C LYS A 44 -7.98 18.02 5.60
N ALA A 45 -6.85 18.29 6.23
CA ALA A 45 -6.29 19.64 6.34
C ALA A 45 -5.93 20.19 4.96
N GLU A 46 -5.25 19.40 4.13
CA GLU A 46 -4.89 19.79 2.76
C GLU A 46 -6.14 20.00 1.89
N LEU A 47 -7.17 19.16 2.04
CA LEU A 47 -8.46 19.34 1.39
C LEU A 47 -9.10 20.69 1.75
N LYS A 48 -9.05 21.08 3.03
CA LYS A 48 -9.61 22.34 3.52
C LYS A 48 -8.82 23.55 3.04
N GLU A 49 -7.51 23.43 2.93
CA GLU A 49 -6.61 24.52 2.53
C GLU A 49 -6.60 24.75 1.02
N LYS A 50 -6.42 23.69 0.22
CA LYS A 50 -6.18 23.78 -1.23
C LYS A 50 -7.44 23.54 -2.06
N GLY A 51 -8.47 22.95 -1.46
CA GLY A 51 -9.71 22.55 -2.14
C GLY A 51 -9.57 21.27 -2.97
N ILE A 52 -10.72 20.69 -3.33
CA ILE A 52 -10.84 19.37 -3.98
C ILE A 52 -10.06 19.31 -5.30
N ALA A 53 -10.17 20.34 -6.14
CA ALA A 53 -9.58 20.32 -7.49
C ALA A 53 -8.04 20.28 -7.46
N GLN A 54 -7.42 21.07 -6.57
CA GLN A 54 -5.97 21.09 -6.43
C GLN A 54 -5.46 19.80 -5.78
N LEU A 55 -6.18 19.26 -4.79
CA LEU A 55 -5.83 17.99 -4.17
C LEU A 55 -5.88 16.84 -5.18
N GLN A 56 -6.89 16.80 -6.06
CA GLN A 56 -6.97 15.82 -7.14
C GLN A 56 -5.77 15.87 -8.07
N LYS A 57 -5.37 17.08 -8.48
CA LYS A 57 -4.19 17.27 -9.33
C LYS A 57 -2.92 16.77 -8.64
N ASN A 58 -2.71 17.12 -7.38
CA ASN A 58 -1.55 16.65 -6.60
C ASN A 58 -1.53 15.11 -6.51
N LEU A 59 -2.68 14.48 -6.26
CA LEU A 59 -2.79 13.02 -6.17
C LEU A 59 -2.51 12.32 -7.52
N GLU A 60 -2.87 12.94 -8.64
CA GLU A 60 -2.52 12.42 -9.97
C GLU A 60 -1.00 12.48 -10.23
N GLU A 61 -0.34 13.54 -9.80
CA GLU A 61 1.11 13.68 -9.86
C GLU A 61 1.80 12.64 -8.95
N GLU A 62 1.33 12.51 -7.71
CA GLU A 62 1.77 11.47 -6.77
C GLU A 62 1.60 10.06 -7.34
N LYS A 63 0.54 9.80 -8.12
CA LYS A 63 0.33 8.51 -8.78
C LYS A 63 1.37 8.23 -9.87
N LYS A 64 1.87 9.25 -10.57
CA LYS A 64 2.97 9.10 -11.53
C LYS A 64 4.27 8.76 -10.79
N ILE A 65 4.56 9.52 -9.73
CA ILE A 65 5.73 9.29 -8.86
C ILE A 65 5.69 7.86 -8.29
N LEU A 66 4.54 7.43 -7.78
CA LEU A 66 4.36 6.08 -7.24
C LEU A 66 4.71 4.99 -8.27
N LYS A 67 4.29 5.14 -9.53
CA LYS A 67 4.61 4.18 -10.60
C LYS A 67 6.10 4.15 -10.89
N GLU A 68 6.73 5.31 -10.97
CA GLU A 68 8.18 5.42 -11.20
C GLU A 68 8.99 4.80 -10.05
N LEU A 69 8.59 5.08 -8.80
CA LEU A 69 9.23 4.48 -7.62
C LEU A 69 9.06 2.96 -7.59
N GLN A 70 7.88 2.45 -7.92
CA GLN A 70 7.64 1.00 -8.02
C GLN A 70 8.49 0.34 -9.10
N ALA A 71 8.57 0.95 -10.29
CA ALA A 71 9.40 0.45 -11.38
C ALA A 71 10.88 0.42 -10.98
N THR A 72 11.39 1.52 -10.43
CA THR A 72 12.78 1.65 -9.98
C THR A 72 13.10 0.68 -8.84
N HIS A 73 12.17 0.49 -7.90
CA HIS A 73 12.32 -0.48 -6.81
C HIS A 73 12.40 -1.91 -7.36
N LYS A 74 11.49 -2.29 -8.26
CA LYS A 74 11.49 -3.61 -8.90
C LYS A 74 12.79 -3.85 -9.68
N GLU A 75 13.24 -2.89 -10.47
CA GLU A 75 14.50 -3.00 -11.23
C GLU A 75 15.70 -3.17 -10.30
N SER A 76 15.74 -2.42 -9.18
CA SER A 76 16.82 -2.54 -8.19
C SER A 76 16.85 -3.96 -7.60
N LEU A 77 15.69 -4.52 -7.25
CA LEU A 77 15.59 -5.88 -6.72
C LEU A 77 15.97 -6.94 -7.76
N GLU A 78 15.57 -6.77 -9.02
CA GLU A 78 15.95 -7.68 -10.11
C GLU A 78 17.46 -7.68 -10.33
N ARG A 79 18.10 -6.50 -10.38
CA ARG A 79 19.56 -6.39 -10.48
C ARG A 79 20.27 -7.02 -9.27
N ILE A 80 19.78 -6.80 -8.05
CA ILE A 80 20.34 -7.44 -6.85
C ILE A 80 20.21 -8.97 -6.96
N LYS A 81 19.06 -9.46 -7.45
CA LYS A 81 18.85 -10.88 -7.65
C LYS A 81 19.87 -11.46 -8.63
N GLU A 82 20.03 -10.85 -9.80
CA GLU A 82 20.95 -11.32 -10.83
C GLU A 82 22.42 -11.26 -10.41
N ILE A 83 22.82 -10.20 -9.72
CA ILE A 83 24.23 -9.96 -9.40
C ILE A 83 24.65 -10.68 -8.11
N CYS A 84 23.74 -10.84 -7.15
CA CYS A 84 24.08 -11.36 -5.82
C CYS A 84 23.39 -12.67 -5.48
N VAL A 85 22.06 -12.77 -5.68
CA VAL A 85 21.27 -13.93 -5.22
C VAL A 85 21.51 -15.13 -6.10
N THR A 86 21.35 -15.01 -7.41
CA THR A 86 21.54 -16.13 -8.35
C THR A 86 22.96 -16.69 -8.28
N PRO A 87 24.04 -15.86 -8.29
CA PRO A 87 25.39 -16.39 -8.20
C PRO A 87 25.70 -17.06 -6.86
N ALA A 88 25.10 -16.58 -5.76
CA ALA A 88 25.23 -17.22 -4.45
C ALA A 88 24.52 -18.59 -4.43
N GLN A 89 23.35 -18.69 -5.05
CA GLN A 89 22.60 -19.95 -5.20
C GLN A 89 23.36 -20.96 -6.05
N ASP A 90 23.90 -20.54 -7.20
CA ASP A 90 24.68 -21.40 -8.08
C ASP A 90 25.95 -21.92 -7.38
N ARG A 91 26.65 -21.03 -6.66
CA ARG A 91 27.84 -21.37 -5.89
C ARG A 91 27.53 -22.38 -4.77
N PHE A 92 26.40 -22.19 -4.09
CA PHE A 92 25.92 -23.11 -3.07
C PHE A 92 25.57 -24.48 -3.65
N ALA A 93 24.88 -24.51 -4.79
CA ALA A 93 24.53 -25.75 -5.48
C ALA A 93 25.75 -26.55 -5.92
N GLN A 94 26.87 -25.87 -6.22
CA GLN A 94 28.17 -26.47 -6.52
C GLN A 94 28.94 -26.93 -5.28
N GLY A 95 28.40 -26.75 -4.06
CA GLY A 95 29.05 -27.14 -2.80
C GLY A 95 30.11 -26.18 -2.30
N TYR A 96 30.26 -25.00 -2.91
CA TYR A 96 31.23 -24.00 -2.49
C TYR A 96 30.68 -23.12 -1.36
N SER A 97 31.58 -22.64 -0.49
CA SER A 97 31.21 -21.65 0.53
C SER A 97 30.78 -20.33 -0.12
N ILE A 98 29.63 -19.82 0.35
CA ILE A 98 29.09 -18.49 -0.01
C ILE A 98 29.75 -17.40 0.83
N GLY A 99 30.42 -17.73 1.94
CA GLY A 99 31.01 -16.75 2.86
C GLY A 99 32.33 -16.15 2.39
N GLY A 100 32.94 -15.34 3.26
CA GLY A 100 34.27 -14.75 3.07
C GLY A 100 34.34 -13.79 1.88
N LEU A 101 35.44 -13.85 1.13
CA LEU A 101 35.74 -12.91 0.04
C LEU A 101 34.62 -12.81 -1.02
N PHE A 102 33.98 -13.94 -1.34
CA PHE A 102 32.86 -13.95 -2.28
C PHE A 102 31.70 -13.09 -1.77
N TRP A 103 31.29 -13.30 -0.51
CA TRP A 103 30.20 -12.53 0.08
C TRP A 103 30.54 -11.04 0.19
N GLU A 104 31.75 -10.71 0.62
CA GLU A 104 32.20 -9.31 0.71
C GLU A 104 32.16 -8.61 -0.65
N GLN A 105 32.55 -9.30 -1.72
CA GLN A 105 32.45 -8.78 -3.08
C GLN A 105 30.99 -8.57 -3.50
N LYS A 106 30.11 -9.55 -3.23
CA LYS A 106 28.67 -9.42 -3.53
C LYS A 106 28.01 -8.30 -2.74
N GLN A 107 28.37 -8.09 -1.48
CA GLN A 107 27.88 -6.96 -0.70
C GLN A 107 28.32 -5.60 -1.28
N LYS A 108 29.55 -5.50 -1.81
CA LYS A 108 30.02 -4.28 -2.50
C LYS A 108 29.23 -4.04 -3.79
N GLU A 109 28.99 -5.09 -4.57
CA GLU A 109 28.19 -5.02 -5.80
C GLU A 109 26.73 -4.62 -5.49
N MET A 110 26.11 -5.23 -4.49
CA MET A 110 24.76 -4.89 -4.03
C MET A 110 24.64 -3.42 -3.63
N LYS A 111 25.59 -2.90 -2.85
CA LYS A 111 25.62 -1.49 -2.42
C LYS A 111 25.72 -0.50 -3.59
N ARG A 112 26.29 -0.90 -4.73
CA ARG A 112 26.34 -0.07 -5.95
C ARG A 112 24.99 -0.02 -6.67
N VAL A 113 24.17 -1.07 -6.55
CA VAL A 113 22.80 -1.08 -7.11
C VAL A 113 21.89 -0.22 -6.25
N ALA A 114 21.86 -0.48 -4.95
CA ALA A 114 21.15 0.35 -3.98
C ALA A 114 21.69 0.08 -2.57
N THR A 115 21.73 1.12 -1.74
CA THR A 115 21.96 0.93 -0.31
C THR A 115 20.70 0.40 0.36
N LYS A 116 20.87 -0.29 1.50
CA LYS A 116 19.74 -0.79 2.29
C LYS A 116 18.79 0.36 2.68
N GLU A 117 19.36 1.44 3.20
CA GLU A 117 18.62 2.65 3.59
C GLU A 117 17.80 3.23 2.43
N LEU A 118 18.39 3.30 1.22
CA LEU A 118 17.67 3.82 0.05
C LEU A 118 16.50 2.92 -0.35
N LEU A 119 16.64 1.60 -0.24
CA LEU A 119 15.54 0.67 -0.50
C LEU A 119 14.44 0.82 0.55
N GLU A 120 14.79 0.93 1.82
CA GLU A 120 13.84 1.11 2.94
C GLU A 120 13.06 2.43 2.79
N ILE A 121 13.74 3.55 2.55
CA ILE A 121 13.09 4.85 2.29
C ILE A 121 12.13 4.76 1.10
N ARG A 122 12.53 4.03 0.04
CA ARG A 122 11.68 3.86 -1.14
C ARG A 122 10.44 3.03 -0.83
N GLU A 123 10.57 1.95 -0.06
CA GLU A 123 9.43 1.14 0.39
C GLU A 123 8.48 1.95 1.26
N GLU A 124 9.00 2.69 2.24
CA GLU A 124 8.21 3.59 3.07
C GLU A 124 7.48 4.65 2.24
N THR A 125 8.16 5.28 1.29
CA THR A 125 7.54 6.30 0.40
C THR A 125 6.44 5.68 -0.47
N ILE A 126 6.63 4.46 -0.97
CA ILE A 126 5.62 3.74 -1.74
C ILE A 126 4.39 3.46 -0.87
N ASP A 127 4.58 3.03 0.37
CA ASP A 127 3.50 2.73 1.30
C ASP A 127 2.74 4.01 1.71
N TRP A 128 3.45 5.10 1.97
CA TRP A 128 2.86 6.42 2.25
C TRP A 128 1.96 6.91 1.10
N LEU A 129 2.48 6.91 -0.14
CA LEU A 129 1.73 7.34 -1.32
C LEU A 129 0.49 6.47 -1.58
N LYS A 130 0.59 5.15 -1.37
CA LYS A 130 -0.55 4.23 -1.51
C LYS A 130 -1.64 4.51 -0.49
N ASN A 131 -1.26 4.64 0.78
CA ASN A 131 -2.21 4.88 1.86
C ASN A 131 -2.95 6.21 1.65
N ARG A 132 -2.24 7.24 1.21
CA ARG A 132 -2.83 8.54 0.90
C ARG A 132 -3.84 8.48 -0.26
N GLN A 133 -3.54 7.75 -1.33
CA GLN A 133 -4.48 7.53 -2.43
C GLN A 133 -5.71 6.73 -2.00
N GLU A 134 -5.52 5.69 -1.18
CA GLU A 134 -6.62 4.87 -0.69
C GLU A 134 -7.54 5.65 0.25
N LEU A 135 -6.98 6.46 1.16
CA LEU A 135 -7.73 7.38 2.01
C LEU A 135 -8.54 8.40 1.19
N TYR A 136 -7.95 8.97 0.14
CA TYR A 136 -8.67 9.89 -0.73
C TYR A 136 -9.86 9.23 -1.43
N ASN A 137 -9.67 8.01 -1.93
CA ASN A 137 -10.75 7.27 -2.58
C ASN A 137 -11.89 6.95 -1.59
N GLN A 138 -11.55 6.64 -0.34
CA GLN A 138 -12.53 6.43 0.71
C GLN A 138 -13.32 7.72 1.01
N PHE A 139 -12.64 8.86 1.22
CA PHE A 139 -13.33 10.14 1.42
C PHE A 139 -14.25 10.53 0.27
N LYS A 140 -13.84 10.25 -0.97
CA LYS A 140 -14.68 10.48 -2.15
C LYS A 140 -15.94 9.61 -2.14
N ASN A 141 -15.82 8.35 -1.73
CA ASN A 141 -16.95 7.43 -1.63
C ASN A 141 -17.89 7.81 -0.48
N ASP A 142 -17.35 8.17 0.68
CA ASP A 142 -18.15 8.64 1.83
C ASP A 142 -18.91 9.94 1.49
N ALA A 143 -18.29 10.85 0.74
CA ALA A 143 -18.96 12.06 0.26
C ALA A 143 -20.09 11.75 -0.75
N ALA A 144 -19.91 10.73 -1.58
CA ALA A 144 -20.92 10.28 -2.54
C ALA A 144 -22.10 9.57 -1.86
N GLU A 145 -21.85 8.80 -0.80
CA GLU A 145 -22.89 8.13 -0.01
C GLU A 145 -23.69 9.14 0.85
N ASN A 146 -23.01 10.12 1.45
CA ASN A 146 -23.68 11.16 2.25
C ASN A 146 -24.47 12.19 1.42
N SER A 147 -24.18 12.34 0.12
CA SER A 147 -24.94 13.21 -0.78
C SER A 147 -26.20 12.56 -1.36
N GLN A 148 -26.40 11.24 -1.16
CA GLN A 148 -27.67 10.56 -1.45
C GLN A 148 -28.71 10.70 -0.31
N PHE A 149 -28.32 11.27 0.83
CA PHE A 149 -29.15 11.46 2.02
C PHE A 149 -29.70 12.90 2.17
N ILE A 150 -30.06 13.54 1.06
CA ILE A 150 -30.96 14.71 1.12
C ILE A 150 -32.39 14.16 0.92
N PRO A 151 -33.21 13.99 1.97
CA PRO A 151 -34.63 13.78 1.76
C PRO A 151 -35.18 15.02 1.06
N LYS A 152 -35.75 14.84 -0.14
CA LYS A 152 -36.65 15.82 -0.73
C LYS A 152 -37.86 15.93 0.18
N ILE A 153 -37.93 16.95 1.04
CA ILE A 153 -39.18 17.55 1.52
C ILE A 153 -38.95 19.04 1.67
#